data_AF-A0ABD0WYQ1-F1
#
_entry.id   AF-A0ABD0WYQ1-F1
#
_cell.length_a   1.000
_cell.length_b   1.000
_cell.length_c   1.000
_cell.angle_alpha   90.00
_cell.angle_beta   90.00
_cell.angle_gamma   90.00
#
_symmetry.space_group_name_H-M   'P 1'
#
loop_
_entity.id
_entity.type
_entity.pdbx_description
1 polymer ?
#
loop_
_entity_poly.entity_id
_entity_poly.type
_entity_poly.pdbx_seq_one_letter_code
_entity_poly.pdbx_strand_id
1 'polypeptide(L)'
;MNFKMNVGIVFLLVLPGVTSEDIIGILGKPLLLPCYPKLATPINPAAMTVFWQDEKPKVWHVIRNGKEDDSHQDPSYKNRTAFDTDGLASGNLSLLLNPVNVSDDHMTCLVILMSDSNPETVCRVTVNAAAKYQTPRLTVNQTNMTVVCSTEGGYPLASLTFLIGNQTIDPGKENTMISQDPGTGTYNIRSQVTWTRSENITCSVHNPTLNETLSASVIPESEDDEHPTGSTNYTTAIVLIVLVVVVLAVLVGICIQRRKDTPAGSQPEGET
;
A
#
# COMPACT_ATOMS: atom_id res chain seq x y z
N MET A 1 57.30 13.43 14.32
CA MET A 1 56.35 14.40 14.91
C MET A 1 54.95 13.95 14.48
N ASN A 2 54.14 13.53 15.45
CA ASN A 2 52.89 12.80 15.24
C ASN A 2 51.79 13.67 14.64
N PHE A 3 51.14 13.20 13.57
CA PHE A 3 49.89 13.75 13.06
C PHE A 3 48.74 13.17 13.91
N LYS A 4 48.07 14.01 14.71
CA LYS A 4 46.77 13.67 15.32
C LYS A 4 45.68 14.34 14.50
N MET A 5 44.85 13.51 13.90
CA MET A 5 43.65 13.84 13.16
C MET A 5 42.59 14.32 14.15
N ASN A 6 42.26 15.62 14.15
CA ASN A 6 41.13 16.13 14.93
C ASN A 6 39.84 15.80 14.18
N VAL A 7 38.95 15.11 14.89
CA VAL A 7 37.56 14.85 14.52
C VAL A 7 36.88 16.20 14.26
N GLY A 8 36.49 16.44 13.02
CA GLY A 8 35.68 17.60 12.65
C GLY A 8 34.29 17.47 13.25
N ILE A 9 34.08 18.09 14.40
CA ILE A 9 32.73 18.39 14.89
C ILE A 9 32.15 19.39 13.89
N VAL A 10 31.21 18.95 13.08
CA VAL A 10 30.31 19.85 12.36
C VAL A 10 29.50 20.56 13.44
N PHE A 11 29.92 21.77 13.82
CA PHE A 11 29.09 22.66 14.61
C PHE A 11 27.88 23.00 13.73
N LEU A 12 26.76 22.30 13.95
CA LEU A 12 25.45 22.83 13.62
C LEU A 12 25.35 24.15 14.39
N LEU A 13 25.49 25.28 13.69
CA LEU A 13 25.26 26.60 14.26
C LEU A 13 23.78 26.68 14.60
N VAL A 14 23.41 26.24 15.82
CA VAL A 14 22.09 26.50 16.36
C VAL A 14 22.07 27.98 16.70
N LEU A 15 21.48 28.80 15.83
CA LEU A 15 21.32 30.23 16.08
C LEU A 15 20.44 30.38 17.33
N PRO A 16 20.94 30.97 18.43
CA PRO A 16 20.14 31.15 19.64
C PRO A 16 18.91 32.01 19.31
N GLY A 17 17.71 31.48 19.57
CA GLY A 17 16.43 32.17 19.34
C GLY A 17 15.58 31.63 18.18
N VAL A 18 16.13 30.79 17.30
CA VAL A 18 15.35 30.18 16.20
C VAL A 18 14.56 28.98 16.71
N THR A 19 13.24 29.00 16.54
CA THR A 19 12.40 27.81 16.74
C THR A 19 12.47 26.89 15.52
N SER A 20 12.72 25.59 15.70
CA SER A 20 12.79 24.63 14.59
C SER A 20 11.71 23.57 14.76
N GLU A 21 10.91 23.33 13.72
CA GLU A 21 9.81 22.38 13.76
C GLU A 21 9.71 21.59 12.46
N ASP A 22 9.48 20.28 12.59
CA ASP A 22 9.21 19.39 11.46
C ASP A 22 7.75 18.95 11.57
N ILE A 23 6.94 19.29 10.56
CA ILE A 23 5.49 19.07 10.60
C ILE A 23 5.03 18.20 9.44
N ILE A 24 4.12 17.26 9.73
CA ILE A 24 3.55 16.37 8.71
C ILE A 24 2.38 17.08 8.02
N GLY A 25 2.46 17.21 6.69
CA GLY A 25 1.40 17.73 5.84
C GLY A 25 0.69 16.63 5.06
N ILE A 26 -0.63 16.52 5.21
CA ILE A 26 -1.41 15.55 4.42
C ILE A 26 -1.69 16.13 3.04
N LEU A 27 -1.33 15.41 1.97
CA LEU A 27 -1.56 15.84 0.60
C LEU A 27 -3.02 16.22 0.36
N GLY A 28 -3.24 17.34 -0.34
CA GLY A 28 -4.58 17.86 -0.64
C GLY A 28 -5.30 18.50 0.54
N LYS A 29 -4.69 18.59 1.74
CA LYS A 29 -5.28 19.19 2.94
C LYS A 29 -4.59 20.51 3.30
N PRO A 30 -5.28 21.41 4.01
CA PRO A 30 -4.66 22.58 4.61
C PRO A 30 -3.69 22.15 5.73
N LEU A 31 -2.61 22.90 5.88
CA LEU A 31 -1.60 22.74 6.91
C LEU A 31 -1.25 24.10 7.51
N LEU A 32 -1.37 24.24 8.82
CA LEU A 32 -0.91 25.42 9.53
C LEU A 32 0.57 25.24 9.88
N LEU A 33 1.43 26.09 9.34
CA LEU A 33 2.86 26.13 9.65
C LEU A 33 3.05 26.99 10.92
N PRO A 34 3.49 26.41 12.04
CA PRO A 34 3.63 27.11 13.30
C PRO A 34 4.83 28.06 13.30
N CYS A 35 4.65 29.27 13.84
CA CYS A 35 5.77 30.14 14.18
C CYS A 35 5.36 31.09 15.31
N TYR A 36 5.87 30.80 16.51
CA TYR A 36 5.61 31.56 17.73
C TYR A 36 6.94 31.89 18.42
N PRO A 37 7.71 32.84 17.85
CA PRO A 37 9.04 33.12 18.35
C PRO A 37 8.99 33.87 19.68
N LYS A 38 10.00 33.63 20.52
CA LYS A 38 10.21 34.41 21.75
C LYS A 38 10.99 35.67 21.42
N LEU A 39 10.27 36.77 21.22
CA LEU A 39 10.88 38.04 20.83
C LEU A 39 11.20 38.90 22.07
N ALA A 40 12.37 39.53 22.06
CA ALA A 40 12.76 40.48 23.11
C ALA A 40 11.97 41.80 23.03
N THR A 41 11.47 42.14 21.84
CA THR A 41 10.63 43.31 21.59
C THR A 41 9.34 42.89 20.89
N PRO A 42 8.19 43.53 21.20
CA PRO A 42 6.95 43.27 20.48
C PRO A 42 7.09 43.58 18.99
N ILE A 43 6.41 42.80 18.16
CA ILE A 43 6.29 43.10 16.73
C ILE A 43 5.50 44.40 16.57
N ASN A 44 6.03 45.33 15.77
CA ASN A 44 5.29 46.49 15.29
C ASN A 44 4.88 46.23 13.83
N PRO A 45 3.62 45.81 13.57
CA PRO A 45 3.15 45.50 12.22
C PRO A 45 3.45 46.60 11.21
N ALA A 46 3.33 47.88 11.59
CA ALA A 46 3.45 49.01 10.68
C ALA A 46 4.89 49.33 10.24
N ALA A 47 5.90 48.79 10.94
CA ALA A 47 7.31 49.09 10.70
C ALA A 47 8.16 47.83 10.42
N MET A 48 7.51 46.68 10.22
CA MET A 48 8.19 45.40 10.01
C MET A 48 7.67 44.72 8.74
N THR A 49 8.57 43.97 8.11
CA THR A 49 8.21 43.03 7.06
C THR A 49 8.52 41.61 7.54
N VAL A 50 7.57 40.69 7.38
CA VAL A 50 7.73 39.27 7.67
C VAL A 50 7.83 38.52 6.34
N PHE A 51 8.88 37.73 6.19
CA PHE A 51 9.05 36.84 5.05
C PHE A 51 8.90 35.40 5.49
N TRP A 52 8.05 34.65 4.80
CA TRP A 52 8.13 33.21 4.73
C TRP A 52 8.89 32.86 3.46
N GLN A 53 10.12 32.37 3.60
CA GLN A 53 11.03 32.14 2.48
C GLN A 53 11.78 30.82 2.67
N ASP A 54 11.93 30.02 1.63
CA ASP A 54 12.76 28.82 1.72
C ASP A 54 14.27 29.13 1.64
N GLU A 55 15.10 28.09 1.82
CA GLU A 55 16.56 28.19 1.75
C GLU A 55 17.09 28.48 0.32
N LYS A 56 16.24 28.43 -0.72
CA LYS A 56 16.54 28.64 -2.14
C LYS A 56 15.85 29.91 -2.69
N PRO A 57 16.05 31.03 -1.99
CA PRO A 57 15.23 32.26 -1.96
C PRO A 57 13.78 32.27 -2.49
N LYS A 58 13.04 31.17 -2.47
CA LYS A 58 11.65 31.14 -2.93
C LYS A 58 10.77 31.76 -1.85
N VAL A 59 10.03 32.79 -2.21
CA VAL A 59 9.15 33.51 -1.27
C VAL A 59 7.78 32.84 -1.26
N TRP A 60 7.41 32.27 -0.11
CA TRP A 60 6.12 31.61 0.09
C TRP A 60 5.02 32.61 0.44
N HIS A 61 5.35 33.63 1.21
CA HIS A 61 4.43 34.68 1.63
C HIS A 61 5.18 35.89 2.18
N VAL A 62 4.61 37.09 2.04
CA VAL A 62 5.17 38.32 2.60
C VAL A 62 4.08 39.09 3.32
N ILE A 63 4.38 39.59 4.52
CA ILE A 63 3.56 40.56 5.22
C ILE A 63 4.38 41.84 5.35
N ARG A 64 3.88 42.95 4.80
CA ARG A 64 4.56 44.25 4.82
C ARG A 64 3.62 45.29 5.43
N ASN A 65 4.10 46.02 6.44
CA ASN A 65 3.33 47.07 7.12
C ASN A 65 1.96 46.56 7.63
N GLY A 66 1.96 45.33 8.15
CA GLY A 66 0.78 44.66 8.72
C GLY A 66 -0.24 44.16 7.70
N LYS A 67 0.12 44.09 6.41
CA LYS A 67 -0.75 43.62 5.33
C LYS A 67 -0.05 42.57 4.49
N GLU A 68 -0.80 41.61 3.97
CA GLU A 68 -0.29 40.64 2.99
C GLU A 68 0.19 41.39 1.72
N ASP A 69 1.33 40.96 1.17
CA ASP A 69 1.95 41.54 -0.02
C ASP A 69 2.35 40.42 -1.01
N ASP A 70 1.57 40.28 -2.07
CA ASP A 70 1.75 39.22 -3.06
C ASP A 70 2.73 39.59 -4.18
N SER A 71 3.34 40.78 -4.15
CA SER A 71 4.11 41.31 -5.30
C SER A 71 5.34 40.47 -5.65
N HIS A 72 5.93 39.80 -4.66
CA HIS A 72 7.15 39.00 -4.79
C HIS A 72 6.93 37.52 -4.47
N GLN A 73 5.69 37.10 -4.24
CA GLN A 73 5.37 35.72 -3.92
C GLN A 73 5.65 34.80 -5.13
N ASP A 74 6.31 33.67 -4.89
CA ASP A 74 6.56 32.68 -5.92
C ASP A 74 5.23 32.11 -6.46
N PRO A 75 5.08 31.93 -7.79
CA PRO A 75 3.86 31.41 -8.40
C PRO A 75 3.35 30.08 -7.81
N SER A 76 4.24 29.25 -7.26
CA SER A 76 3.89 27.96 -6.66
C SER A 76 3.09 28.09 -5.36
N TYR A 77 3.13 29.25 -4.70
CA TYR A 77 2.46 29.52 -3.42
C TYR A 77 1.35 30.56 -3.53
N LYS A 78 1.24 31.27 -4.67
CA LYS A 78 0.14 32.20 -4.94
C LYS A 78 -1.20 31.50 -4.79
N ASN A 79 -2.13 32.14 -4.07
CA ASN A 79 -3.45 31.61 -3.72
C ASN A 79 -3.44 30.28 -2.94
N ARG A 80 -2.27 29.85 -2.46
CA ARG A 80 -2.11 28.65 -1.63
C ARG A 80 -1.65 28.98 -0.21
N THR A 81 -1.30 30.23 0.07
CA THR A 81 -0.94 30.65 1.42
C THR A 81 -1.84 31.77 1.91
N ALA A 82 -2.07 31.81 3.22
CA ALA A 82 -2.83 32.85 3.89
C ALA A 82 -2.27 33.11 5.28
N PHE A 83 -2.34 34.35 5.72
CA PHE A 83 -1.81 34.79 7.01
C PHE A 83 -2.88 35.48 7.86
N ASP A 84 -2.94 35.17 9.15
CA ASP A 84 -3.82 35.87 10.09
C ASP A 84 -3.14 37.16 10.60
N THR A 85 -3.43 38.28 9.94
CA THR A 85 -2.84 39.58 10.29
C THR A 85 -3.23 40.07 11.68
N ASP A 86 -4.37 39.63 12.23
CA ASP A 86 -4.82 40.02 13.57
C ASP A 86 -3.93 39.39 14.66
N GLY A 87 -3.36 38.21 14.37
CA GLY A 87 -2.40 37.51 15.22
C GLY A 87 -1.01 38.15 15.27
N LEU A 88 -0.69 39.08 14.37
CA LEU A 88 0.67 39.62 14.24
C LEU A 88 1.10 40.40 15.50
N ALA A 89 0.21 41.20 16.07
CA ALA A 89 0.48 42.01 17.26
C ALA A 89 0.69 41.16 18.53
N SER A 90 0.15 39.93 18.56
CA SER A 90 0.36 38.97 19.65
C SER A 90 1.58 38.07 19.42
N GLY A 91 2.29 38.25 18.30
CA GLY A 91 3.49 37.48 17.95
C GLY A 91 3.20 36.15 17.26
N ASN A 92 1.97 35.92 16.79
CA ASN A 92 1.66 34.78 15.95
C ASN A 92 2.11 35.07 14.51
N LEU A 93 3.08 34.30 14.05
CA LEU A 93 3.61 34.39 12.69
C LEU A 93 3.26 33.18 11.83
N SER A 94 2.28 32.36 12.26
CA SER A 94 1.87 31.15 11.54
C SER A 94 1.35 31.44 10.14
N LEU A 95 1.68 30.55 9.20
CA LEU A 95 1.21 30.61 7.83
C LEU A 95 0.33 29.41 7.51
N LEU A 96 -0.84 29.64 6.94
CA LEU A 96 -1.65 28.57 6.36
C LEU A 96 -1.10 28.23 4.98
N LEU A 97 -0.82 26.96 4.70
CA LEU A 97 -0.55 26.40 3.38
C LEU A 97 -1.70 25.48 2.97
N ASN A 98 -2.33 25.73 1.82
CA ASN A 98 -3.49 24.97 1.37
C ASN A 98 -3.63 24.97 -0.17
N PRO A 99 -3.73 23.80 -0.82
CA PRO A 99 -3.49 22.46 -0.28
C PRO A 99 -1.98 22.19 -0.11
N VAL A 100 -1.60 21.20 0.70
CA VAL A 100 -0.25 20.61 0.66
C VAL A 100 -0.09 19.75 -0.59
N ASN A 101 1.02 19.94 -1.31
CA ASN A 101 1.39 19.21 -2.52
C ASN A 101 2.68 18.41 -2.31
N VAL A 102 2.96 17.44 -3.20
CA VAL A 102 4.22 16.67 -3.21
C VAL A 102 5.44 17.58 -3.36
N SER A 103 5.31 18.71 -4.06
CA SER A 103 6.38 19.71 -4.21
C SER A 103 6.79 20.40 -2.90
N ASP A 104 5.96 20.31 -1.86
CA ASP A 104 6.22 20.91 -0.56
C ASP A 104 6.95 19.91 0.37
N ASP A 105 7.13 18.66 -0.06
CA ASP A 105 7.81 17.63 0.71
C ASP A 105 9.29 17.96 0.92
N HIS A 106 9.75 17.79 2.16
CA HIS A 106 11.08 18.15 2.63
C HIS A 106 11.48 19.61 2.35
N MET A 107 10.50 20.49 2.11
CA MET A 107 10.77 21.90 1.96
C MET A 107 10.87 22.57 3.32
N THR A 108 12.00 23.24 3.55
CA THR A 108 12.24 24.04 4.75
C THR A 108 11.99 25.51 4.46
N CYS A 109 11.11 26.12 5.26
CA CYS A 109 10.87 27.56 5.30
C CYS A 109 11.55 28.21 6.49
N LEU A 110 12.05 29.40 6.26
CA LEU A 110 12.55 30.33 7.25
C LEU A 110 11.54 31.47 7.40
N VAL A 111 11.25 31.83 8.64
CA VAL A 111 10.49 33.04 8.96
C VAL A 111 11.49 34.12 9.33
N ILE A 112 11.55 35.16 8.52
CA ILE A 112 12.52 36.24 8.64
C ILE A 112 11.77 37.54 8.96
N LEU A 113 12.11 38.14 10.09
CA LEU A 113 11.69 39.49 10.45
C LEU A 113 12.69 40.49 9.89
N MET A 114 12.19 41.43 9.10
CA MET A 114 12.96 42.54 8.53
C MET A 114 12.50 43.85 9.19
N SER A 115 13.41 44.44 9.96
CA SER A 115 13.33 45.81 10.48
C SER A 115 14.36 46.69 9.75
N ASP A 116 14.30 48.03 9.94
CA ASP A 116 15.09 49.04 9.21
C ASP A 116 16.62 48.81 9.15
N SER A 117 17.20 47.87 9.90
CA SER A 117 18.65 47.63 9.84
C SER A 117 19.18 46.21 10.07
N ASN A 118 18.39 45.20 10.49
CA ASN A 118 18.88 43.82 10.61
C ASN A 118 17.79 42.77 10.32
N PRO A 119 18.03 41.82 9.39
CA PRO A 119 17.21 40.62 9.26
C PRO A 119 17.42 39.68 10.45
N GLU A 120 16.34 39.16 11.00
CA GLU A 120 16.37 38.13 12.04
C GLU A 120 15.54 36.92 11.62
N THR A 121 16.16 35.76 11.50
CA THR A 121 15.43 34.49 11.36
C THR A 121 14.90 34.07 12.72
N VAL A 122 13.61 33.80 12.82
CA VAL A 122 12.93 33.52 14.10
C VAL A 122 12.30 32.13 14.17
N CYS A 123 11.98 31.54 13.01
CA CYS A 123 11.48 30.18 12.89
C CYS A 123 12.09 29.47 11.68
N ARG A 124 12.19 28.14 11.76
CA ARG A 124 12.57 27.22 10.71
C ARG A 124 11.57 26.05 10.72
N VAL A 125 10.77 25.93 9.66
CA VAL A 125 9.70 24.91 9.58
C VAL A 125 9.95 24.02 8.37
N THR A 126 10.07 22.71 8.58
CA THR A 126 10.17 21.72 7.50
C THR A 126 8.84 21.01 7.33
N VAL A 127 8.34 20.96 6.10
CA VAL A 127 7.14 20.18 5.77
C VAL A 127 7.55 18.78 5.32
N ASN A 128 6.99 17.76 5.94
CA ASN A 128 7.10 16.36 5.51
C ASN A 128 5.74 15.93 4.95
N ALA A 129 5.64 15.81 3.63
CA ALA A 129 4.36 15.52 2.97
C ALA A 129 4.04 14.03 3.06
N ALA A 130 2.75 13.71 3.24
CA ALA A 130 2.29 12.34 3.33
C ALA A 130 0.89 12.15 2.74
N ALA A 131 0.66 10.97 2.17
CA ALA A 131 -0.66 10.46 1.84
C ALA A 131 -0.76 9.00 2.28
N LYS A 132 -1.89 8.66 2.89
CA LYS A 132 -2.18 7.32 3.34
C LYS A 132 -2.44 6.41 2.13
N TYR A 133 -1.79 5.25 2.12
CA TYR A 133 -2.06 4.20 1.15
C TYR A 133 -3.46 3.61 1.35
N GLN A 134 -4.10 3.16 0.27
CA GLN A 134 -5.28 2.31 0.41
C GLN A 134 -4.91 0.96 1.04
N THR A 135 -5.87 0.34 1.73
CA THR A 135 -5.68 -1.03 2.26
C THR A 135 -5.23 -1.97 1.14
N PRO A 136 -4.14 -2.74 1.32
CA PRO A 136 -3.61 -3.59 0.27
C PRO A 136 -4.65 -4.59 -0.24
N ARG A 137 -4.72 -4.77 -1.55
CA ARG A 137 -5.58 -5.74 -2.23
C ARG A 137 -4.74 -6.92 -2.70
N LEU A 138 -5.12 -8.11 -2.25
CA LEU A 138 -4.49 -9.37 -2.64
C LEU A 138 -5.27 -10.04 -3.77
N THR A 139 -4.56 -10.54 -4.77
CA THR A 139 -5.12 -11.36 -5.86
C THR A 139 -4.31 -12.64 -5.98
N VAL A 140 -4.98 -13.78 -5.90
CA VAL A 140 -4.36 -15.11 -6.00
C VAL A 140 -4.48 -15.60 -7.44
N ASN A 141 -3.37 -16.08 -7.99
CA ASN A 141 -3.32 -16.80 -9.27
C ASN A 141 -2.87 -18.24 -9.00
N GLN A 142 -3.81 -19.18 -9.05
CA GLN A 142 -3.54 -20.59 -8.77
C GLN A 142 -2.70 -21.25 -9.88
N THR A 143 -2.93 -20.89 -11.16
CA THR A 143 -2.21 -21.48 -12.30
C THR A 143 -0.69 -21.23 -12.24
N ASN A 144 -0.31 -20.00 -11.89
CA ASN A 144 1.11 -19.62 -11.75
C ASN A 144 1.60 -19.73 -10.30
N MET A 145 0.73 -20.16 -9.39
CA MET A 145 0.97 -20.21 -7.94
C MET A 145 1.56 -18.88 -7.41
N THR A 146 0.95 -17.75 -7.76
CA THR A 146 1.43 -16.42 -7.36
C THR A 146 0.37 -15.62 -6.62
N VAL A 147 0.83 -14.80 -5.68
CA VAL A 147 0.00 -13.81 -4.99
C VAL A 147 0.51 -12.43 -5.35
N VAL A 148 -0.42 -11.59 -5.81
CA VAL A 148 -0.16 -10.19 -6.16
C VAL A 148 -0.75 -9.31 -5.07
N CYS A 149 0.08 -8.45 -4.48
CA CYS A 149 -0.34 -7.39 -3.59
C CYS A 149 -0.34 -6.05 -4.34
N SER A 150 -1.43 -5.31 -4.25
CA SER A 150 -1.59 -3.99 -4.88
C SER A 150 -2.10 -2.96 -3.89
N THR A 151 -1.54 -1.76 -3.91
CA THR A 151 -1.99 -0.60 -3.11
C THR A 151 -1.77 0.68 -3.92
N GLU A 152 -2.57 1.69 -3.63
CA GLU A 152 -2.66 2.91 -4.45
C GLU A 152 -2.73 4.16 -3.57
N GLY A 153 -2.34 5.29 -4.17
CA GLY A 153 -2.62 6.64 -3.66
C GLY A 153 -1.77 7.11 -2.48
N GLY A 154 -0.68 6.41 -2.14
CA GLY A 154 0.13 6.77 -0.97
C GLY A 154 1.36 7.63 -1.30
N TYR A 155 1.85 8.37 -0.31
CA TYR A 155 3.08 9.16 -0.41
C TYR A 155 3.74 9.27 0.97
N PRO A 156 5.08 9.26 1.08
CA PRO A 156 6.05 8.95 0.03
C PRO A 156 6.03 7.45 -0.33
N LEU A 157 7.00 6.98 -1.12
CA LEU A 157 7.11 5.56 -1.47
C LEU A 157 7.19 4.69 -0.20
N ALA A 158 6.27 3.72 -0.07
CA ALA A 158 6.19 2.81 1.06
C ALA A 158 7.25 1.70 0.98
N SER A 159 7.55 1.08 2.13
CA SER A 159 8.13 -0.26 2.14
C SER A 159 7.02 -1.32 2.11
N LEU A 160 7.20 -2.38 1.32
CA LEU A 160 6.24 -3.47 1.15
C LEU A 160 6.92 -4.80 1.49
N THR A 161 6.29 -5.60 2.34
CA THR A 161 6.76 -6.94 2.72
C THR A 161 5.64 -7.97 2.66
N PHE A 162 6.01 -9.22 2.43
CA PHE A 162 5.12 -10.36 2.57
C PHE A 162 5.52 -11.17 3.80
N LEU A 163 4.56 -11.66 4.57
CA LEU A 163 4.74 -12.66 5.60
C LEU A 163 4.04 -13.93 5.11
N ILE A 164 4.82 -14.98 4.82
CA ILE A 164 4.32 -16.29 4.39
C ILE A 164 4.63 -17.28 5.51
N GLY A 165 3.58 -17.79 6.16
CA GLY A 165 3.75 -18.55 7.40
C GLY A 165 4.41 -17.69 8.48
N ASN A 166 5.66 -17.99 8.83
CA ASN A 166 6.47 -17.22 9.77
C ASN A 166 7.69 -16.52 9.12
N GLN A 167 7.78 -16.53 7.78
CA GLN A 167 8.91 -15.96 7.07
C GLN A 167 8.52 -14.62 6.43
N THR A 168 9.25 -13.57 6.78
CA THR A 168 9.15 -12.26 6.11
C THR A 168 9.99 -12.27 4.84
N ILE A 169 9.38 -11.87 3.73
CA ILE A 169 9.96 -11.84 2.39
C ILE A 169 9.90 -10.39 1.90
N ASP A 170 11.06 -9.88 1.48
CA ASP A 170 11.15 -8.69 0.63
C ASP A 170 11.11 -9.16 -0.83
N PRO A 171 10.08 -8.79 -1.60
CA PRO A 171 9.94 -9.21 -3.00
C PRO A 171 11.03 -8.63 -3.91
N GLY A 172 11.73 -7.57 -3.47
CA GLY A 172 12.76 -6.89 -4.24
C GLY A 172 12.19 -6.07 -5.42
N LYS A 173 13.08 -5.32 -6.08
CA LYS A 173 12.69 -4.41 -7.17
C LYS A 173 12.22 -5.15 -8.43
N GLU A 174 12.71 -6.35 -8.70
CA GLU A 174 12.36 -7.13 -9.90
C GLU A 174 10.90 -7.59 -9.88
N ASN A 175 10.36 -7.90 -8.68
CA ASN A 175 8.98 -8.33 -8.51
C ASN A 175 8.02 -7.21 -8.09
N THR A 176 8.51 -5.97 -8.02
CA THR A 176 7.74 -4.80 -7.57
C THR A 176 7.64 -3.76 -8.68
N MET A 177 6.42 -3.54 -9.16
CA MET A 177 6.10 -2.44 -10.07
C MET A 177 5.64 -1.23 -9.28
N ILE A 178 6.23 -0.07 -9.58
CA ILE A 178 5.87 1.21 -8.99
C ILE A 178 5.43 2.13 -10.13
N SER A 179 4.31 2.81 -9.93
CA SER A 179 3.86 3.88 -10.81
C SER A 179 3.49 5.10 -9.98
N GLN A 180 3.54 6.28 -10.59
CA GLN A 180 3.23 7.54 -9.93
C GLN A 180 2.08 8.21 -10.68
N ASP A 181 1.07 8.66 -9.95
CA ASP A 181 -0.04 9.41 -10.52
C ASP A 181 0.46 10.79 -10.97
N PRO A 182 0.28 11.18 -12.25
CA PRO A 182 0.81 12.45 -12.75
C PRO A 182 0.08 13.69 -12.20
N GLY A 183 -1.14 13.54 -11.69
CA GLY A 183 -1.94 14.63 -11.12
C GLY A 183 -1.63 14.87 -9.64
N THR A 184 -1.60 13.82 -8.83
CA THR A 184 -1.38 13.93 -7.37
C THR A 184 0.07 13.73 -6.95
N GLY A 185 0.89 13.08 -7.80
CA GLY A 185 2.25 12.66 -7.46
C GLY A 185 2.32 11.47 -6.50
N THR A 186 1.20 10.84 -6.16
CA THR A 186 1.16 9.68 -5.25
C THR A 186 1.62 8.39 -5.93
N TYR A 187 2.16 7.45 -5.15
CA TYR A 187 2.64 6.17 -5.62
C TYR A 187 1.55 5.09 -5.57
N ASN A 188 1.56 4.26 -6.61
CA ASN A 188 0.82 3.00 -6.69
C ASN A 188 1.84 1.86 -6.80
N ILE A 189 1.70 0.84 -5.95
CA ILE A 189 2.65 -0.27 -5.82
C ILE A 189 1.92 -1.57 -6.13
N ARG A 190 2.52 -2.39 -7.00
CA ARG A 190 2.05 -3.74 -7.31
C ARG A 190 3.23 -4.71 -7.22
N SER A 191 3.19 -5.61 -6.25
CA SER A 191 4.25 -6.59 -6.02
C SER A 191 3.73 -8.02 -6.11
N GLN A 192 4.59 -8.94 -6.54
CA GLN A 192 4.26 -10.35 -6.70
C GLN A 192 5.23 -11.26 -5.93
N VAL A 193 4.70 -12.34 -5.36
CA VAL A 193 5.48 -13.45 -4.80
C VAL A 193 4.91 -14.78 -5.25
N THR A 194 5.76 -15.79 -5.39
CA THR A 194 5.35 -17.18 -5.61
C THR A 194 5.00 -17.83 -4.29
N TRP A 195 3.98 -18.67 -4.31
CA TRP A 195 3.44 -19.39 -3.17
C TRP A 195 3.60 -20.90 -3.40
N THR A 196 3.85 -21.67 -2.35
CA THR A 196 4.17 -23.11 -2.48
C THR A 196 3.46 -24.03 -1.48
N ARG A 197 2.65 -23.52 -0.55
CA ARG A 197 2.08 -24.29 0.59
C ARG A 197 0.82 -23.64 1.15
N SER A 198 -0.12 -24.35 1.77
CA SER A 198 -1.32 -23.82 2.47
C SER A 198 -1.07 -22.88 3.69
N GLU A 199 -0.03 -22.07 3.64
CA GLU A 199 0.34 -21.05 4.62
C GLU A 199 -0.42 -19.75 4.34
N ASN A 200 -0.75 -19.04 5.43
CA ASN A 200 -1.31 -17.70 5.36
C ASN A 200 -0.28 -16.72 4.78
N ILE A 201 -0.68 -15.95 3.77
CA ILE A 201 0.10 -14.87 3.18
C ILE A 201 -0.48 -13.55 3.65
N THR A 202 0.36 -12.73 4.29
CA THR A 202 0.02 -11.35 4.65
C THR A 202 0.92 -10.38 3.90
N CYS A 203 0.34 -9.44 3.15
CA CYS A 203 1.07 -8.30 2.59
C CYS A 203 0.97 -7.13 3.56
N SER A 204 2.09 -6.47 3.85
CA SER A 204 2.16 -5.29 4.72
C SER A 204 2.83 -4.13 3.99
N VAL A 205 2.20 -2.95 4.06
CA VAL A 205 2.65 -1.71 3.41
C VAL A 205 2.86 -0.66 4.49
N HIS A 206 4.09 -0.20 4.66
CA HIS A 206 4.47 0.75 5.70
C HIS A 206 4.78 2.12 5.09
N ASN A 207 4.03 3.14 5.52
CA ASN A 207 4.28 4.53 5.20
C ASN A 207 5.30 5.12 6.19
N PRO A 208 6.51 5.51 5.75
CA PRO A 208 7.56 5.95 6.66
C PRO A 208 7.30 7.32 7.29
N THR A 209 6.55 8.20 6.62
CA THR A 209 6.26 9.55 7.15
C THR A 209 5.13 9.53 8.17
N LEU A 210 4.08 8.74 7.91
CA LEU A 210 2.97 8.56 8.85
C LEU A 210 3.28 7.55 9.96
N ASN A 211 4.35 6.76 9.80
CA ASN A 211 4.68 5.61 10.64
C ASN A 211 3.47 4.66 10.81
N GLU A 212 2.73 4.44 9.72
CA GLU A 212 1.54 3.60 9.68
C GLU A 212 1.78 2.39 8.78
N THR A 213 1.38 1.21 9.24
CA THR A 213 1.41 -0.03 8.45
C THR A 213 0.00 -0.54 8.20
N LEU A 214 -0.34 -0.75 6.94
CA LEU A 214 -1.59 -1.42 6.52
C LEU A 214 -1.28 -2.82 6.02
N SER A 215 -2.09 -3.79 6.42
CA SER A 215 -1.89 -5.19 6.04
C SER A 215 -3.19 -5.83 5.55
N ALA A 216 -3.04 -6.82 4.67
CA ALA A 216 -4.11 -7.70 4.22
C ALA A 216 -3.59 -9.13 4.14
N SER A 217 -4.45 -10.11 4.41
CA SER A 217 -4.08 -11.53 4.47
C SER A 217 -5.00 -12.41 3.62
N VAL A 218 -4.45 -13.50 3.08
CA VAL A 218 -5.18 -14.53 2.34
C VAL A 218 -4.56 -15.90 2.63
N ILE A 219 -5.39 -16.94 2.71
CA ILE A 219 -4.94 -18.33 2.70
C ILE A 219 -5.28 -18.86 1.31
N PRO A 220 -4.30 -19.06 0.42
CA PRO A 220 -4.58 -19.67 -0.87
C PRO A 220 -4.95 -21.13 -0.64
N GLU A 221 -6.18 -21.49 -0.97
CA GLU A 221 -6.58 -22.89 -1.06
C GLU A 221 -5.90 -23.48 -2.30
N SER A 222 -5.07 -24.51 -2.12
CA SER A 222 -4.81 -25.45 -3.22
C SER A 222 -6.16 -26.04 -3.59
N GLU A 223 -6.50 -26.10 -4.88
CA GLU A 223 -7.56 -26.99 -5.33
C GLU A 223 -7.23 -28.35 -4.68
N ASP A 224 -8.07 -28.80 -3.74
CA ASP A 224 -8.01 -30.19 -3.29
C ASP A 224 -7.99 -31.00 -4.58
N ASP A 225 -7.04 -31.93 -4.70
CA ASP A 225 -7.13 -32.99 -5.70
C ASP A 225 -8.55 -33.54 -5.55
N GLU A 226 -9.44 -33.13 -6.44
CA GLU A 226 -10.71 -33.78 -6.64
C GLU A 226 -10.27 -35.14 -7.16
N HIS A 227 -10.01 -36.05 -6.21
CA HIS A 227 -9.84 -37.45 -6.47
C HIS A 227 -11.00 -37.74 -7.40
N PRO A 228 -10.76 -38.17 -8.67
CA PRO A 228 -11.85 -38.71 -9.42
C PRO A 228 -12.20 -39.95 -8.60
N THR A 229 -13.18 -39.79 -7.71
CA THR A 229 -14.00 -40.89 -7.25
C THR A 229 -14.52 -41.42 -8.55
N GLY A 230 -13.80 -42.40 -9.10
CA GLY A 230 -14.25 -43.19 -10.20
C GLY A 230 -15.60 -43.66 -9.73
N SER A 231 -16.64 -43.02 -10.23
CA SER A 231 -17.95 -43.64 -10.35
C SER A 231 -17.76 -44.70 -11.43
N THR A 232 -16.93 -45.70 -11.11
CA THR A 232 -16.87 -46.94 -11.83
C THR A 232 -18.30 -47.42 -11.81
N ASN A 233 -18.92 -47.49 -12.98
CA ASN A 233 -20.32 -47.84 -13.16
C ASN A 233 -20.55 -49.30 -12.74
N TYR A 234 -20.51 -49.58 -11.44
CA TYR A 234 -20.81 -50.91 -10.87
C TYR A 234 -22.26 -51.27 -11.16
N THR A 235 -23.14 -50.28 -11.30
CA THR A 235 -24.54 -50.46 -11.70
C THR A 235 -24.64 -51.11 -13.09
N THR A 236 -23.87 -50.65 -14.09
CA THR A 236 -23.92 -51.25 -15.43
C THR A 236 -23.33 -52.67 -15.45
N ALA A 237 -22.26 -52.91 -14.70
CA ALA A 237 -21.66 -54.24 -14.60
C ALA A 237 -22.60 -55.25 -13.91
N ILE A 238 -23.27 -54.84 -12.82
CA ILE A 238 -24.24 -55.68 -12.10
C ILE A 238 -25.43 -56.01 -12.99
N VAL A 239 -25.97 -55.04 -13.73
CA VAL A 239 -27.11 -55.28 -14.64
C VAL A 239 -26.75 -56.28 -15.75
N LEU A 240 -25.54 -56.18 -16.32
CA LEU A 240 -25.05 -57.13 -17.33
C LEU A 240 -24.88 -58.54 -16.76
N ILE A 241 -24.32 -58.66 -15.55
CA ILE A 241 -24.17 -59.97 -14.87
C ILE A 241 -25.53 -60.61 -14.61
N VAL A 242 -26.50 -59.84 -14.11
CA VAL A 242 -27.87 -60.35 -13.86
C VAL A 242 -28.53 -60.81 -15.16
N LEU A 243 -28.41 -60.03 -16.25
CA LEU A 243 -28.92 -60.42 -17.57
C LEU A 243 -28.33 -61.74 -18.07
N VAL A 244 -27.01 -61.92 -17.94
CA VAL A 244 -26.34 -63.16 -18.33
C VAL A 244 -26.85 -64.35 -17.51
N VAL A 245 -27.01 -64.19 -16.19
CA VAL A 245 -27.53 -65.26 -15.32
C VAL A 245 -28.96 -65.64 -15.71
N VAL A 246 -29.82 -64.68 -16.03
CA VAL A 246 -31.21 -64.94 -16.47
C VAL A 246 -31.22 -65.69 -17.80
N VAL A 247 -30.40 -65.27 -18.77
CA VAL A 247 -30.30 -65.95 -20.08
C VAL A 247 -29.85 -67.40 -19.89
N LEU A 248 -28.82 -67.64 -19.06
CA LEU A 248 -28.35 -68.99 -18.77
C LEU A 248 -29.42 -69.85 -18.10
N ALA A 249 -30.18 -69.29 -17.15
CA ALA A 249 -31.28 -70.00 -16.51
C ALA A 249 -32.39 -70.38 -17.51
N VAL A 250 -32.73 -69.49 -18.44
CA VAL A 250 -33.70 -69.76 -19.52
C VAL A 250 -33.17 -70.85 -20.45
N LEU A 251 -31.91 -70.78 -20.88
CA LEU A 251 -31.30 -71.81 -21.73
C LEU A 251 -31.27 -73.18 -21.05
N VAL A 252 -30.94 -73.23 -19.75
CA VAL A 252 -31.01 -74.46 -18.95
C VAL A 252 -32.44 -74.96 -18.86
N GLY A 253 -33.42 -74.08 -18.63
CA GLY A 253 -34.84 -74.42 -18.63
C GLY A 253 -35.30 -75.03 -19.95
N ILE A 254 -34.92 -74.42 -21.08
CA ILE A 254 -35.22 -74.93 -22.43
C ILE A 254 -34.53 -76.27 -22.67
N CYS A 255 -33.28 -76.46 -22.25
CA CYS A 255 -32.56 -77.73 -22.35
C CYS A 255 -33.23 -78.83 -21.51
N ILE A 256 -33.73 -78.52 -20.32
CA ILE A 256 -34.47 -79.46 -19.46
C ILE A 256 -35.83 -79.81 -20.07
N GLN A 257 -36.54 -78.84 -20.65
CA GLN A 257 -37.80 -79.09 -21.36
C GLN A 257 -37.58 -79.96 -22.61
N ARG A 258 -36.57 -79.65 -23.43
CA ARG A 258 -36.21 -80.46 -24.60
C ARG A 258 -35.76 -81.88 -24.25
N ARG A 259 -35.17 -82.11 -23.07
CA ARG A 259 -34.87 -83.46 -22.57
C ARG A 259 -36.12 -84.25 -22.16
N LYS A 260 -37.20 -83.58 -21.74
CA LYS A 260 -38.47 -84.23 -21.42
C LYS A 260 -39.27 -84.61 -22.67
N ASP A 261 -39.08 -83.91 -23.78
CA ASP A 261 -39.81 -84.14 -25.03
C ASP A 261 -39.19 -85.19 -25.97
N THR A 262 -38.10 -85.88 -25.56
CA THR A 262 -37.61 -87.08 -26.27
C THR A 262 -38.37 -88.31 -25.78
N PRO A 263 -39.30 -88.91 -26.56
CA PRO A 263 -40.06 -90.08 -26.13
C PRO A 263 -39.20 -91.33 -26.25
N ALA A 264 -39.14 -92.12 -25.17
CA ALA A 264 -38.75 -93.52 -25.25
C ALA A 264 -39.90 -94.32 -25.87
N GLY A 265 -39.63 -95.00 -26.99
CA GLY A 265 -40.48 -96.03 -27.57
C GLY A 265 -39.59 -96.93 -28.44
N SER A 266 -39.73 -98.25 -28.50
CA SER A 266 -40.64 -99.21 -27.86
C SER A 266 -39.97 -100.59 -27.96
N GLN A 267 -40.28 -101.48 -27.01
CA GLN A 267 -39.78 -102.86 -26.87
C GLN A 267 -40.56 -103.85 -27.78
N PRO A 268 -40.41 -105.19 -27.64
CA PRO A 268 -39.76 -106.14 -28.55
C PRO A 268 -40.73 -107.00 -29.39
N GLU A 269 -40.20 -107.82 -30.31
CA GLU A 269 -40.83 -109.09 -30.72
C GLU A 269 -39.72 -110.10 -31.01
N GLY A 270 -39.83 -111.28 -30.42
CA GLY A 270 -38.99 -112.43 -30.75
C GLY A 270 -39.84 -113.53 -31.37
N GLU A 271 -39.22 -114.42 -32.13
CA GLU A 271 -39.44 -115.88 -32.04
C GLU A 271 -38.48 -116.63 -32.97
N THR A 272 -38.07 -117.80 -32.48
CA THR A 272 -37.43 -118.98 -33.12
C THR A 272 -36.03 -118.88 -33.72
#